data_AF-A0A1M7TQX4-F1
#
_entry.id   AF-A0A1M7TQX4-F1
#
_cell.length_a   1.000
_cell.length_b   1.000
_cell.length_c   1.000
_cell.angle_alpha   90.00
_cell.angle_beta   90.00
_cell.angle_gamma   90.00
#
_symmetry.space_group_name_H-M   'P 1'
#
loop_
_entity.id
_entity.type
_entity.pdbx_description
1 polymer ?
#
loop_
_entity_poly.entity_id
_entity_poly.type
_entity_poly.pdbx_seq_one_letter_code
_entity_poly.pdbx_strand_id
1 'polypeptide(L)'
;MPGSTIRLNLPYPLENEWADPAADIKKLAEAVDGVITGGNADFAGNGAEVMIAHGLSTIPTSAYVFPAEDPGGCLGEVWIRMDSTNLYIGNSGSFIGSMSWTAIL
;
A
#
# COMPACT_ATOMS: atom_id res chain seq x y z
N MET A 1 62.74 26.81 9.25
CA MET A 1 62.41 26.22 7.94
C MET A 1 60.89 26.15 7.85
N PRO A 2 60.26 26.69 6.79
CA PRO A 2 58.82 26.61 6.63
C PRO A 2 58.43 25.20 6.19
N GLY A 3 57.59 24.52 6.97
CA GLY A 3 56.98 23.25 6.57
C GLY A 3 55.80 23.55 5.66
N SER A 4 55.95 23.27 4.37
CA SER A 4 54.88 23.36 3.39
C SER A 4 53.86 22.23 3.63
N THR A 5 52.64 22.60 4.02
CA THR A 5 51.51 21.68 4.03
C THR A 5 51.02 21.47 2.60
N ILE A 6 51.13 20.23 2.10
CA ILE A 6 50.53 19.81 0.83
C ILE A 6 49.01 19.75 1.05
N ARG A 7 48.25 20.57 0.32
CA ARG A 7 46.79 20.41 0.23
C ARG A 7 46.46 19.46 -0.92
N LEU A 8 45.92 18.29 -0.59
CA LEU A 8 45.29 17.41 -1.57
C LEU A 8 43.97 18.06 -2.01
N ASN A 9 43.90 18.48 -3.27
CA ASN A 9 42.67 18.99 -3.86
C ASN A 9 41.78 17.80 -4.22
N LEU A 10 40.92 17.38 -3.30
CA LEU A 10 39.86 16.41 -3.60
C LEU A 10 38.62 17.16 -4.12
N PRO A 11 38.01 16.72 -5.24
CA PRO A 11 37.05 17.51 -5.99
C PRO A 11 35.61 17.37 -5.48
N TYR A 12 35.37 17.55 -4.18
CA TYR A 12 34.00 17.61 -3.66
C TYR A 12 33.82 18.73 -2.63
N PRO A 13 32.75 19.53 -2.74
CA PRO A 13 32.55 20.68 -1.86
C PRO A 13 32.36 20.22 -0.42
N LEU A 14 33.05 20.90 0.49
CA LEU A 14 32.82 20.82 1.93
C LEU A 14 31.57 21.64 2.29
N GLU A 15 30.39 21.12 2.01
CA GLU A 15 29.16 21.63 2.62
C GLU A 15 28.44 20.48 3.32
N ASN A 16 28.65 20.43 4.63
CA ASN A 16 27.82 19.71 5.58
C ASN A 16 26.38 20.21 5.46
N GLU A 17 25.51 19.44 4.80
CA GLU A 17 24.19 19.20 5.36
C GLU A 17 24.18 17.74 5.76
N TRP A 18 24.39 17.49 7.05
CA TRP A 18 24.07 16.19 7.63
C TRP A 18 22.58 15.97 7.36
N ALA A 19 22.25 15.01 6.51
CA ALA A 19 20.87 14.69 6.18
C ALA A 19 20.05 14.63 7.46
N ASP A 20 18.98 15.43 7.56
CA ASP A 20 18.10 15.45 8.72
C ASP A 20 17.43 14.08 8.82
N PRO A 21 17.83 13.21 9.77
CA PRO A 21 17.31 11.86 9.83
C PRO A 21 15.81 11.84 10.08
N ALA A 22 15.25 12.89 10.69
CA ALA A 22 13.80 13.01 10.89
C ALA A 22 13.08 13.34 9.56
N ALA A 23 13.68 14.18 8.71
CA ALA A 23 13.16 14.44 7.36
C ALA A 23 13.26 13.21 6.46
N ASP A 24 14.32 12.43 6.60
CA ASP A 24 14.50 11.18 5.85
C ASP A 24 13.55 10.08 6.33
N ILE A 25 13.37 9.91 7.65
CA ILE A 25 12.36 9.00 8.21
C ILE A 25 10.95 9.42 7.78
N LYS A 26 10.67 10.72 7.73
CA LYS A 26 9.40 11.24 7.25
C LYS A 26 9.19 10.94 5.76
N LYS A 27 10.19 11.16 4.90
CA LYS A 27 10.12 10.78 3.49
C LYS A 27 9.96 9.28 3.28
N LEU A 28 10.63 8.46 4.08
CA LEU A 28 10.47 7.00 4.05
C LEU A 28 9.08 6.58 4.52
N ALA A 29 8.55 7.22 5.56
CA ALA A 29 7.19 7.00 6.03
C ALA A 29 6.17 7.42 4.96
N GLU A 30 6.32 8.59 4.33
CA GLU A 30 5.46 9.05 3.21
C GLU A 30 5.62 8.21 1.94
N ALA A 31 6.79 7.60 1.72
CA ALA A 31 7.03 6.69 0.60
C ALA A 31 6.47 5.28 0.85
N VAL A 32 6.29 4.88 2.11
CA VAL A 32 5.66 3.62 2.51
C VAL A 32 4.14 3.79 2.69
N ASP A 33 3.72 4.97 3.17
CA ASP A 33 2.32 5.38 3.30
C ASP A 33 1.72 5.51 1.89
N GLY A 34 0.75 4.66 1.58
CA GLY A 34 0.20 4.57 0.23
C GLY A 34 0.85 3.55 -0.70
N VAL A 35 1.69 2.63 -0.18
CA VAL A 35 2.07 1.40 -0.90
C VAL A 35 1.16 0.24 -0.54
N ILE A 36 0.66 0.18 0.70
CA ILE A 36 -0.27 -0.85 1.16
C ILE A 36 -1.43 -0.17 1.89
N THR A 37 -2.64 -0.56 1.53
CA THR A 37 -3.87 -0.14 2.19
C THR A 37 -4.74 -1.36 2.46
N GLY A 38 -5.64 -1.27 3.42
CA GLY A 38 -6.49 -2.39 3.79
C GLY A 38 -7.58 -1.98 4.76
N GLY A 39 -8.50 -2.91 5.01
CA GLY A 39 -9.58 -2.69 5.95
C GLY A 39 -10.58 -3.84 5.96
N ASN A 40 -11.75 -3.55 6.50
CA ASN A 40 -12.88 -4.46 6.54
C ASN A 40 -14.06 -3.89 5.76
N ALA A 41 -14.86 -4.77 5.20
CA ALA A 41 -16.14 -4.48 4.56
C ALA A 41 -17.00 -5.75 4.60
N ASP A 42 -18.21 -5.70 4.05
CA ASP A 42 -19.09 -6.85 3.95
C ASP A 42 -19.25 -7.25 2.48
N PHE A 43 -19.32 -8.56 2.22
CA PHE A 43 -19.68 -9.06 0.90
C PHE A 43 -21.12 -8.66 0.54
N ALA A 44 -21.36 -8.36 -0.74
CA ALA A 44 -22.71 -8.10 -1.22
C ALA A 44 -23.51 -9.39 -1.51
N GLY A 45 -22.81 -10.51 -1.76
CA GLY A 45 -23.42 -11.80 -2.08
C GLY A 45 -24.09 -11.86 -3.45
N ASN A 46 -24.48 -13.07 -3.85
CA ASN A 46 -25.37 -13.37 -4.97
C ASN A 46 -24.91 -12.76 -6.31
N GLY A 47 -23.62 -12.75 -6.60
CA GLY A 47 -23.12 -12.18 -7.85
C GLY A 47 -22.87 -10.68 -7.81
N ALA A 48 -23.21 -10.00 -6.71
CA ALA A 48 -23.04 -8.56 -6.57
C ALA A 48 -21.64 -8.19 -6.06
N GLU A 49 -21.28 -6.92 -6.24
CA GLU A 49 -20.01 -6.37 -5.81
C GLU A 49 -20.21 -5.25 -4.79
N VAL A 50 -19.28 -5.16 -3.84
CA VAL A 50 -19.07 -3.97 -3.02
C VAL A 50 -17.95 -3.13 -3.63
N MET A 51 -18.14 -1.80 -3.62
CA MET A 51 -17.15 -0.82 -4.05
C MET A 51 -16.45 -0.24 -2.83
N ILE A 52 -15.12 -0.29 -2.82
CA ILE A 52 -14.29 0.17 -1.69
C ILE A 52 -13.20 1.09 -2.22
N ALA A 53 -13.14 2.33 -1.72
CA ALA A 53 -12.05 3.23 -2.01
C ALA A 53 -10.76 2.73 -1.33
N HIS A 54 -9.73 2.38 -2.10
CA HIS A 54 -8.49 1.81 -1.54
C HIS A 54 -7.51 2.88 -1.07
N GLY A 55 -7.58 4.11 -1.58
CA GLY A 55 -6.74 5.23 -1.11
C GLY A 55 -5.28 5.19 -1.56
N LEU A 56 -4.95 4.34 -2.55
CA LEU A 56 -3.65 4.39 -3.24
C LEU A 56 -3.72 5.43 -4.35
N SER A 57 -2.57 5.97 -4.74
CA SER A 57 -2.47 7.04 -5.75
C SER A 57 -2.62 6.57 -7.20
N THR A 58 -2.67 5.26 -7.43
CA THR A 58 -2.80 4.63 -8.76
C THR A 58 -3.43 3.25 -8.62
N ILE A 59 -3.59 2.55 -9.75
CA ILE A 59 -4.14 1.19 -9.80
C ILE A 59 -3.22 0.24 -8.99
N PRO A 60 -3.74 -0.52 -8.01
CA PRO A 60 -2.95 -1.52 -7.30
C PRO A 60 -2.33 -2.54 -8.26
N THR A 61 -1.13 -3.04 -7.96
CA THR A 61 -0.56 -4.20 -8.70
C THR A 61 -1.13 -5.52 -8.19
N SER A 62 -1.61 -5.56 -6.95
CA SER A 62 -2.28 -6.72 -6.39
C SER A 62 -3.31 -6.33 -5.33
N ALA A 63 -4.30 -7.20 -5.12
CA ALA A 63 -5.29 -7.08 -4.07
C ALA A 63 -5.65 -8.48 -3.56
N TYR A 64 -5.95 -8.56 -2.27
CA TYR A 64 -6.35 -9.78 -1.59
C TYR A 64 -7.63 -9.54 -0.80
N VAL A 65 -8.46 -10.57 -0.73
CA VAL A 65 -9.67 -10.56 0.09
C VAL A 65 -9.91 -11.93 0.70
N PHE A 66 -10.32 -11.95 1.96
CA PHE A 66 -10.67 -13.17 2.68
C PHE A 66 -11.88 -12.92 3.59
N PRO A 67 -12.80 -13.90 3.74
CA PRO A 67 -13.87 -13.78 4.72
C PRO A 67 -13.26 -13.70 6.13
N ALA A 68 -13.77 -12.79 6.96
CA ALA A 68 -13.31 -12.59 8.34
C ALA A 68 -13.95 -13.60 9.32
N GLU A 69 -14.96 -14.32 8.86
CA GLU A 69 -15.66 -15.39 9.59
C GLU A 69 -15.91 -16.58 8.66
N ASP A 70 -16.21 -17.75 9.24
CA ASP A 70 -16.52 -18.94 8.45
C ASP A 70 -17.81 -18.71 7.64
N PRO A 71 -17.75 -18.72 6.29
CA PRO A 71 -18.92 -18.49 5.46
C PRO A 71 -19.88 -19.68 5.38
N GLY A 72 -19.58 -20.81 6.06
CA GLY A 72 -20.47 -21.97 6.11
C GLY A 72 -20.71 -22.63 4.75
N GLY A 73 -19.75 -22.48 3.82
CA GLY A 73 -19.86 -22.95 2.43
C GLY A 73 -20.64 -22.03 1.49
N CYS A 74 -21.14 -20.88 1.97
CA CYS A 74 -21.94 -19.96 1.17
C CYS A 74 -21.12 -18.89 0.42
N LEU A 75 -19.78 -18.94 0.44
CA LEU A 75 -18.95 -17.91 -0.19
C LEU A 75 -19.01 -17.97 -1.72
N GLY A 76 -18.88 -19.16 -2.29
CA GLY A 76 -18.72 -19.35 -3.74
C GLY A 76 -17.36 -18.87 -4.26
N GLU A 77 -17.29 -18.57 -5.54
CA GLU A 77 -16.14 -17.92 -6.17
C GLU A 77 -16.06 -16.46 -5.72
N VAL A 78 -14.85 -15.95 -5.53
CA VAL A 78 -14.58 -14.56 -5.19
C VAL A 78 -13.74 -13.94 -6.29
N TRP A 79 -14.10 -12.74 -6.72
CA TRP A 79 -13.33 -11.95 -7.68
C TRP A 79 -13.07 -10.55 -7.16
N ILE A 80 -11.98 -9.98 -7.67
CA ILE A 80 -11.59 -8.60 -7.42
C ILE A 80 -11.35 -7.94 -8.77
N ARG A 81 -12.00 -6.81 -9.01
CA ARG A 81 -11.62 -5.85 -10.05
C ARG A 81 -11.08 -4.61 -9.37
N MET A 82 -10.19 -3.89 -10.03
CA MET A 82 -9.56 -2.71 -9.47
C MET A 82 -9.39 -1.65 -10.54
N ASP A 83 -9.60 -0.39 -10.15
CA ASP A 83 -9.24 0.79 -10.93
C ASP A 83 -8.28 1.69 -10.12
N SER A 84 -8.08 2.93 -10.54
CA SER A 84 -7.15 3.86 -9.88
C SER A 84 -7.64 4.38 -8.53
N THR A 85 -8.86 4.06 -8.13
CA THR A 85 -9.53 4.64 -6.97
C THR A 85 -10.22 3.59 -6.11
N ASN A 86 -10.79 2.54 -6.73
CA ASN A 86 -11.66 1.58 -6.08
C ASN A 86 -11.26 0.13 -6.35
N LEU A 87 -11.52 -0.70 -5.35
CA LEU A 87 -11.71 -2.14 -5.51
C LEU A 87 -13.20 -2.41 -5.70
N TYR A 88 -13.51 -3.37 -6.56
CA TYR A 88 -14.83 -3.98 -6.70
C TYR A 88 -14.67 -5.44 -6.35
N ILE A 89 -15.27 -5.84 -5.23
CA ILE A 89 -15.13 -7.20 -4.70
C ILE A 89 -16.49 -7.86 -4.70
N GLY A 90 -16.60 -9.02 -5.34
CA GLY A 90 -17.83 -9.77 -5.41
C GLY A 90 -17.63 -11.23 -5.12
N ASN A 91 -18.75 -11.90 -4.83
CA ASN A 91 -18.78 -13.34 -4.63
C ASN A 91 -20.03 -13.97 -5.25
N SER A 92 -19.88 -15.18 -5.79
CA SER A 92 -20.99 -15.86 -6.49
C SER A 92 -21.96 -16.55 -5.55
N GLY A 93 -21.50 -16.86 -4.33
CA GLY A 93 -22.34 -17.43 -3.27
C GLY A 93 -23.17 -16.38 -2.53
N SER A 94 -24.01 -16.84 -1.62
CA SER A 94 -24.97 -16.00 -0.88
C SER A 94 -24.42 -15.37 0.40
N PHE A 95 -23.14 -15.57 0.72
CA PHE A 95 -22.52 -14.99 1.92
C PHE A 95 -22.45 -13.45 1.81
N ILE A 96 -22.93 -12.76 2.86
CA ILE A 96 -22.96 -11.29 2.98
C ILE A 96 -22.24 -10.78 4.23
N GLY A 97 -21.42 -11.65 4.85
CA GLY A 97 -20.71 -11.33 6.08
C GLY A 97 -19.40 -10.58 5.83
N SER A 98 -18.67 -10.34 6.91
CA SER A 98 -17.49 -9.48 6.89
C SER A 98 -16.31 -10.13 6.16
N MET A 99 -15.52 -9.29 5.51
CA MET A 99 -14.28 -9.63 4.84
C MET A 99 -13.17 -8.67 5.26
N SER A 100 -11.94 -9.17 5.23
CA SER A 100 -10.73 -8.36 5.29
C SER A 100 -10.16 -8.22 3.88
N TRP A 101 -9.77 -7.01 3.51
CA TRP A 101 -9.18 -6.71 2.22
C TRP A 101 -7.86 -5.96 2.36
N THR A 102 -6.97 -6.17 1.40
CA THR A 102 -5.68 -5.47 1.28
C THR A 102 -5.43 -5.13 -0.19
N ALA A 103 -4.97 -3.92 -0.49
CA ALA A 103 -4.48 -3.48 -1.79
C ALA A 103 -3.01 -3.07 -1.68
N ILE A 104 -2.22 -3.43 -2.69
CA ILE A 104 -0.78 -3.19 -2.75
C ILE A 104 -0.46 -2.52 -4.08
N LEU A 105 0.29 -1.42 -4.02
CA LEU A 105 0.91 -0.77 -5.16
C LEU A 105 2.13 -1.54 -5.64
#